data_AF-A0A1S8DE91-F1
#
_entry.id   AF-A0A1S8DE91-F1
#
_cell.length_a   1.000
_cell.length_b   1.000
_cell.length_c   1.000
_cell.angle_alpha   90.00
_cell.angle_beta   90.00
_cell.angle_gamma   90.00
#
_symmetry.space_group_name_H-M   'P 1'
#
loop_
_entity.id
_entity.type
_entity.pdbx_description
1 polymer ?
#
loop_
_entity_poly.entity_id
_entity_poly.type
_entity_poly.pdbx_seq_one_letter_code
_entity_poly.pdbx_strand_id
1 'polypeptide(L)' 'MSEVAEMYAGMKRFNQKLRAKYGMPCPECQRLLPKAHPKILLPGHRCKMHRYTDPRPELTQADYDAVSGGDQ' A
#
# COMPACT_ATOMS: atom_id res chain seq x y z
N MET A 1 17.29 -12.54 19.20
CA MET A 1 16.89 -11.92 17.91
C MET A 1 16.96 -10.41 18.13
N SER A 2 17.51 -9.65 17.19
CA SER A 2 17.79 -8.22 17.37
C SER A 2 16.50 -7.41 17.38
N GLU A 3 16.40 -6.45 18.32
CA GLU A 3 15.29 -5.49 18.47
C GLU A 3 14.99 -4.75 17.15
N VAL A 4 16.01 -4.57 16.33
CA VAL A 4 15.95 -3.96 14.99
C VAL A 4 15.12 -4.82 14.03
N ALA A 5 15.23 -6.15 14.10
CA ALA A 5 14.48 -7.06 13.24
C ALA A 5 12.98 -7.04 13.56
N GLU A 6 12.62 -6.88 14.84
CA GLU A 6 11.23 -6.77 15.28
C GLU A 6 10.60 -5.45 14.85
N MET A 7 11.35 -4.34 14.93
CA MET A 7 10.96 -3.04 14.39
C MET A 7 10.62 -3.11 12.89
N TYR A 8 11.52 -3.69 12.07
CA TYR A 8 11.27 -3.84 10.63
C TYR A 8 10.08 -4.75 10.32
N ALA A 9 9.86 -5.80 11.12
CA ALA A 9 8.69 -6.66 10.99
C ALA A 9 7.38 -5.90 11.28
N GLY A 10 7.37 -5.06 12.33
CA GLY A 10 6.24 -4.17 12.65
C GLY A 10 5.90 -3.22 11.52
N MET A 11 6.91 -2.55 10.95
CA MET A 11 6.73 -1.65 9.79
C MET A 11 6.19 -2.40 8.57
N LYS A 12 6.66 -3.61 8.30
CA LYS A 12 6.18 -4.43 7.19
C LYS A 12 4.71 -4.82 7.36
N ARG A 13 4.32 -5.23 8.58
CA ARG A 13 2.92 -5.55 8.91
C ARG A 13 2.01 -4.33 8.76
N PHE A 14 2.45 -3.15 9.22
CA PHE A 14 1.72 -1.90 9.05
C PHE A 14 1.49 -1.56 7.58
N ASN A 15 2.55 -1.61 6.77
CA ASN A 15 2.46 -1.40 5.31
C ASN A 15 1.55 -2.43 4.62
N GLN A 16 1.52 -3.68 5.11
CA GLN A 16 0.61 -4.70 4.60
C GLN A 16 -0.85 -4.39 4.94
N LYS A 17 -1.14 -3.97 6.19
CA LYS A 17 -2.48 -3.54 6.62
C LYS A 17 -2.95 -2.33 5.79
N LEU A 18 -2.07 -1.36 5.53
CA LEU A 18 -2.38 -0.20 4.67
C LEU A 18 -2.72 -0.63 3.24
N ARG A 19 -1.93 -1.53 2.64
CA ARG A 19 -2.23 -2.06 1.30
C ARG A 19 -3.49 -2.93 1.27
N ALA A 20 -3.85 -3.60 2.35
CA ALA A 20 -5.08 -4.38 2.42
C ALA A 20 -6.32 -3.48 2.51
N LYS A 21 -6.26 -2.38 3.28
CA LYS A 21 -7.39 -1.43 3.42
C LYS A 21 -7.52 -0.47 2.24
N TYR A 22 -6.41 0.13 1.80
CA TYR A 22 -6.39 1.23 0.84
C TYR A 22 -5.70 0.90 -0.47
N GLY A 23 -5.08 -0.28 -0.59
CA GLY A 23 -4.42 -0.69 -1.82
C GLY A 23 -5.43 -0.96 -2.92
N MET A 24 -5.24 -0.34 -4.07
CA MET A 24 -6.03 -0.59 -5.28
C MET A 24 -5.11 -1.21 -6.35
N PRO A 25 -5.57 -2.19 -7.13
CA PRO A 25 -4.85 -2.60 -8.34
C PRO A 25 -4.76 -1.43 -9.32
N CYS A 26 -3.58 -1.24 -9.92
CA CYS A 26 -3.40 -0.28 -11.00
C CYS A 26 -4.33 -0.61 -12.18
N PRO A 27 -5.28 0.28 -12.56
CA PRO A 27 -6.28 -0.01 -13.60
C PRO A 27 -5.64 -0.25 -14.96
N GLU A 28 -4.57 0.48 -15.27
CA GLU A 28 -3.79 0.26 -16.50
C GLU A 28 -3.09 -1.09 -16.52
N CYS A 29 -2.59 -1.57 -15.37
CA CYS A 29 -2.00 -2.92 -15.30
C CYS A 29 -3.07 -3.99 -15.52
N GLN A 30 -4.26 -3.80 -14.95
CA GLN A 30 -5.36 -4.75 -15.11
C GLN A 30 -5.89 -4.78 -16.55
N ARG A 31 -5.90 -3.64 -17.24
CA ARG A 31 -6.31 -3.53 -18.64
C ARG A 31 -5.28 -4.11 -19.62
N LEU A 32 -4.00 -3.80 -19.42
CA LEU A 32 -2.93 -4.16 -20.35
C LEU A 32 -2.34 -5.55 -20.10
N LEU A 33 -2.37 -6.02 -18.86
CA LEU A 33 -1.77 -7.29 -18.44
C LEU A 33 -2.79 -8.14 -17.65
N PRO A 34 -3.87 -8.63 -18.29
CA PRO A 34 -4.92 -9.39 -17.61
C PRO A 34 -4.45 -10.72 -17.01
N LYS A 35 -3.29 -11.24 -17.45
CA LYS A 35 -2.68 -12.47 -16.91
C LYS A 35 -1.67 -12.21 -15.77
N ALA A 36 -1.24 -10.95 -15.57
CA ALA A 36 -0.24 -10.62 -14.56
C ALA A 36 -0.93 -10.09 -13.29
N HIS A 37 -0.30 -10.31 -12.14
CA HIS A 37 -0.76 -9.69 -10.91
C HIS A 37 -0.56 -8.16 -10.99
N PRO A 38 -1.64 -7.36 -10.95
CA PRO A 38 -1.53 -5.92 -11.04
C PRO A 38 -0.78 -5.39 -9.82
N LYS A 39 -0.02 -4.31 -10.02
CA LYS A 39 0.67 -3.68 -8.90
C LYS A 39 -0.34 -3.02 -7.98
N ILE A 40 -0.32 -3.39 -6.70
CA ILE A 40 -1.12 -2.73 -5.67
C ILE A 40 -0.49 -1.37 -5.38
N LEU A 41 -1.22 -0.32 -5.71
CA LEU A 41 -0.84 1.06 -5.46
C LEU A 41 -1.56 1.57 -4.22
N LEU A 42 -0.81 2.25 -3.38
CA LEU A 42 -1.36 3.13 -2.35
C LEU A 42 -1.76 4.47 -3.00
N PRO A 43 -2.66 5.24 -2.38
CA PRO A 43 -2.90 6.63 -2.78
C PRO A 43 -1.58 7.40 -2.90
N GLY A 44 -1.42 8.20 -3.95
CA GLY A 44 -0.16 8.94 -4.24
C GLY A 44 0.98 8.10 -4.85
N HIS A 45 0.91 6.77 -4.82
CA HIS A 45 1.95 5.93 -5.42
C HIS A 45 1.82 5.81 -6.95
N ARG A 46 2.97 5.93 -7.64
CA ARG A 46 3.06 5.76 -9.09
C ARG A 46 3.36 4.30 -9.47
N CYS A 47 2.62 3.77 -10.45
CA CYS A 47 2.96 2.51 -11.10
C CYS A 47 4.24 2.67 -11.92
N LYS A 48 5.26 1.83 -11.66
CA LYS A 48 6.53 1.89 -12.41
C LYS A 48 6.37 1.47 -13.88
N MET A 49 5.43 0.57 -14.19
CA MET A 49 5.26 0.01 -15.54
C MET A 49 4.53 0.99 -16.47
N HIS A 50 3.36 1.47 -16.06
CA HIS A 50 2.52 2.34 -16.91
C HIS A 50 2.61 3.81 -16.52
N ARG A 51 3.42 4.16 -15.52
CA ARG A 51 3.57 5.53 -15.01
C ARG A 51 2.26 6.17 -14.53
N TYR A 52 1.21 5.37 -14.38
CA TYR A 52 -0.08 5.75 -13.82
C TYR A 52 0.12 6.22 -12.38
N THR A 53 -0.29 7.46 -12.11
CA THR A 53 -0.34 8.02 -10.76
C THR A 53 -1.76 7.86 -10.28
N ASP A 54 -1.91 7.23 -9.12
CA ASP A 54 -3.21 7.11 -8.49
C ASP A 54 -3.75 8.52 -8.16
N PRO A 55 -4.90 8.95 -8.72
CA PRO A 55 -5.44 10.29 -8.52
C PRO A 55 -6.13 10.45 -7.16
N ARG A 56 -6.19 9.40 -6.33
CA ARG A 56 -6.77 9.49 -4.99
C ARG A 56 -5.94 10.45 -4.13
N PRO A 57 -6.60 11.24 -3.26
CA PRO A 57 -5.89 12.11 -2.32
C PRO A 57 -4.98 11.27 -1.43
N GLU A 58 -3.85 11.85 -1.04
CA GLU A 58 -2.93 11.17 -0.11
C GLU A 58 -3.63 10.85 1.21
N LEU A 59 -3.29 9.69 1.78
CA LEU A 59 -3.82 9.25 3.07
C LEU A 59 -3.56 10.32 4.13
N THR A 60 -4.59 10.68 4.88
CA THR A 60 -4.45 11.64 5.97
C THR A 60 -3.82 10.97 7.19
N GLN A 61 -3.28 11.76 8.12
CA GLN A 61 -2.76 11.23 9.38
C GLN A 61 -3.80 10.36 10.11
N ALA A 62 -5.08 10.75 10.05
CA ALA A 62 -6.19 9.98 10.62
C ALA A 62 -6.36 8.59 9.98
N ASP A 63 -6.09 8.45 8.68
CA ASP A 63 -6.13 7.15 8.00
C ASP A 63 -4.99 6.23 8.46
N TYR A 64 -3.79 6.79 8.66
CA TYR A 64 -2.66 6.05 9.22
C TYR A 64 -2.95 5.61 10.67
N ASP A 65 -3.52 6.51 11.47
CA ASP A 65 -3.92 6.25 12.85
C ASP A 65 -5.02 5.17 12.94
N ALA A 66 -5.96 5.15 11.99
CA ALA A 66 -6.98 4.11 11.88
C ALA A 66 -6.43 2.72 11.48
N VAL A 67 -5.18 2.65 11.00
CA VAL A 67 -4.49 1.38 10.70
C VAL A 67 -3.54 0.96 11.82
N SER A 68 -2.94 1.92 12.54
CA SER A 68 -2.03 1.67 13.66
C SER A 68 -2.77 1.43 14.98
N GLY A 69 -3.90 2.09 15.24
CA GLY A 69 -4.64 2.08 16.50
C GLY A 69 -5.45 0.82 16.82
N GLY A 70 -5.23 -0.28 16.10
CA GLY A 70 -5.89 -1.57 16.34
C GLY A 70 -5.10 -2.54 17.24
N ASP A 71 -3.96 -2.12 17.77
CA ASP A 71 -3.18 -2.83 18.80
C ASP A 71 -3.28 -2.00 20.10
N GLN A 72 -4.40 -2.13 20.81
CA GLN A 72 -4.52 -1.83 22.25
C GLN A 72 -4.83 -3.13 22.98
#